data_AF-A0A1D2U9Q5-F1
#
_entry.id   AF-A0A1D2U9Q5-F1
#
_cell.length_a   1.000
_cell.length_b   1.000
_cell.length_c   1.000
_cell.angle_alpha   90.00
_cell.angle_beta   90.00
_cell.angle_gamma   90.00
#
_symmetry.space_group_name_H-M   'P 1'
#
loop_
_entity.id
_entity.type
_entity.pdbx_description
1 polymer ?
#
loop_
_entity_poly.entity_id
_entity_poly.type
_entity_poly.pdbx_seq_one_letter_code
_entity_poly.pdbx_strand_id
1 'polypeptide(L)'
;MNTVHIVASLAVLEYLAFTVLVGRARMKSHVMAPSTTGDEAFNRAFRVQQNTLEQIVAFLPVLLIAGLYWPQAVVAGIGAVWLAGRLLYRQQYVKNPASRAPGFALTLLPTVVLTLMVLAGALLKA
;
A
#
# COMPACT_ATOMS: atom_id res chain seq x y z
N MET A 1 -10.67 -15.00 -15.03
CA MET A 1 -9.37 -14.42 -14.63
C MET A 1 -9.39 -14.10 -13.15
N ASN A 2 -8.34 -14.42 -12.40
CA ASN A 2 -8.29 -14.18 -10.96
C ASN A 2 -7.86 -12.72 -10.69
N THR A 3 -8.84 -11.81 -10.71
CA THR A 3 -8.63 -10.35 -10.60
C THR A 3 -8.01 -9.97 -9.26
N VAL A 4 -8.28 -10.74 -8.19
CA VAL A 4 -7.66 -10.55 -6.88
C VAL A 4 -6.15 -10.79 -6.94
N HIS A 5 -5.70 -11.85 -7.63
CA HIS A 5 -4.27 -12.11 -7.78
C HIS A 5 -3.57 -11.01 -8.58
N ILE A 6 -4.21 -10.47 -9.62
CA ILE A 6 -3.67 -9.33 -10.38
C ILE A 6 -3.44 -8.13 -9.46
N VAL A 7 -4.43 -7.78 -8.65
CA VAL A 7 -4.33 -6.67 -7.69
C VAL A 7 -3.23 -6.93 -6.65
N ALA A 8 -3.14 -8.16 -6.12
CA ALA A 8 -2.09 -8.55 -5.19
C ALA A 8 -0.69 -8.38 -5.80
N SER A 9 -0.49 -8.85 -7.03
CA SER A 9 0.78 -8.70 -7.76
C SER A 9 1.10 -7.22 -8.04
N LEU A 10 0.11 -6.41 -8.42
CA LEU A 10 0.30 -4.98 -8.62
C LEU A 10 0.70 -4.25 -7.33
N ALA A 11 0.15 -4.63 -6.18
CA ALA A 11 0.53 -4.05 -4.89
C ALA A 11 1.99 -4.35 -4.54
N VAL A 12 2.45 -5.58 -4.82
CA VAL A 12 3.85 -5.96 -4.66
C VAL A 12 4.74 -5.16 -5.61
N LEU A 13 4.36 -5.03 -6.88
CA LEU A 13 5.10 -4.24 -7.86
C LEU A 13 5.18 -2.75 -7.47
N GLU A 14 4.10 -2.18 -6.93
CA GLU A 14 4.08 -0.82 -6.41
C GLU A 14 5.07 -0.65 -5.25
N TYR A 15 5.08 -1.58 -4.29
CA TYR A 15 6.03 -1.57 -3.18
C TYR A 15 7.49 -1.68 -3.64
N LEU A 16 7.77 -2.57 -4.59
CA LEU A 16 9.10 -2.70 -5.21
C LEU A 16 9.51 -1.41 -5.94
N ALA A 17 8.58 -0.78 -6.66
CA ALA A 17 8.83 0.50 -7.31
C ALA A 17 9.18 1.60 -6.29
N PHE A 18 8.47 1.68 -5.16
CA PHE A 18 8.81 2.64 -4.11
C PHE A 18 10.16 2.36 -3.46
N THR A 19 10.54 1.08 -3.33
CA THR A 19 11.87 0.66 -2.86
C THR A 19 12.98 1.14 -3.79
N VAL A 20 12.80 0.99 -5.11
CA VAL A 20 13.75 1.53 -6.10
C VAL A 20 13.86 3.06 -6.00
N LEU A 21 12.73 3.75 -5.78
CA LEU A 21 12.73 5.20 -5.62
C LEU A 21 13.49 5.68 -4.38
N VAL A 22 13.40 4.95 -3.26
CA VAL A 22 14.23 5.21 -2.07
C VAL A 22 15.70 5.02 -2.38
N GLY A 23 16.07 3.94 -3.08
CA GLY A 23 17.45 3.70 -3.51
C GLY A 23 18.00 4.85 -4.36
N ARG A 24 17.21 5.33 -5.33
CA ARG A 24 17.57 6.50 -6.15
C ARG A 24 17.72 7.77 -5.32
N ALA A 25 16.79 8.03 -4.41
CA ALA A 25 16.86 9.20 -3.53
C ALA A 25 18.08 9.15 -2.60
N ARG A 26 18.43 7.96 -2.09
CA ARG A 26 19.62 7.72 -1.27
C ARG A 26 20.89 8.09 -2.03
N MET A 27 21.04 7.58 -3.25
CA MET A 27 22.21 7.84 -4.10
C MET A 27 22.34 9.33 -4.41
N LYS A 28 21.25 9.99 -4.81
CA LYS A 28 21.25 11.43 -5.12
C LYS A 28 21.60 12.31 -3.91
N SER A 29 21.25 11.84 -2.72
CA SER A 29 21.40 12.59 -1.48
C SER A 29 22.65 12.23 -0.69
N HIS A 30 23.48 11.32 -1.21
CA HIS A 30 24.69 10.81 -0.55
C HIS A 30 24.46 10.31 0.90
N VAL A 31 23.27 9.77 1.18
CA VAL A 31 22.97 9.22 2.52
C VAL A 31 23.60 7.84 2.66
N MET A 32 24.74 7.79 3.34
CA MET A 32 25.50 6.56 3.57
C MET A 32 24.74 5.58 4.47
N ALA A 33 24.73 4.30 4.12
CA ALA A 33 24.26 3.26 5.03
C ALA A 33 25.16 3.20 6.28
N PRO A 34 24.61 2.92 7.48
CA PRO A 34 23.23 2.49 7.78
C PRO A 34 22.25 3.65 8.02
N SER A 35 22.61 4.90 7.72
CA SER A 35 21.73 6.05 8.00
C SER A 35 20.39 5.96 7.26
N THR A 36 19.32 6.24 7.99
CA THR A 36 17.94 6.37 7.51
C THR A 36 17.43 7.82 7.61
N THR A 37 18.35 8.75 7.88
CA THR A 37 18.08 10.18 8.00
C THR A 37 19.14 10.99 7.25
N GLY A 38 18.72 12.03 6.56
CA GLY A 38 19.61 12.94 5.84
C GLY A 38 18.81 13.98 5.07
N ASP A 39 19.03 14.06 3.77
CA ASP A 39 18.28 14.92 2.85
C ASP A 39 16.76 14.74 2.97
N GLU A 40 16.03 15.84 2.84
CA GLU A 40 14.59 15.83 3.01
C GLU A 40 13.86 14.99 1.96
N ALA A 41 14.30 15.01 0.70
CA ALA A 41 13.69 14.21 -0.35
C ALA A 41 13.94 12.71 -0.11
N PHE A 42 15.13 12.34 0.38
CA PHE A 42 15.39 10.98 0.83
C PHE A 42 14.49 10.59 2.01
N ASN A 43 14.39 11.43 3.05
CA ASN A 43 13.57 11.15 4.22
C ASN A 43 12.09 10.95 3.82
N ARG A 44 11.56 11.80 2.94
CA ARG A 44 10.17 11.69 2.43
C ARG A 44 9.98 10.39 1.64
N ALA A 45 10.88 10.06 0.72
CA ALA A 45 10.81 8.81 -0.05
C ALA A 45 10.88 7.57 0.86
N PHE A 46 11.80 7.57 1.82
CA PHE A 46 11.98 6.50 2.79
C PHE A 46 10.71 6.28 3.62
N ARG A 47 10.10 7.37 4.12
CA ARG A 47 8.84 7.29 4.88
C ARG A 47 7.66 6.79 4.05
N VAL A 48 7.58 7.15 2.76
CA VAL A 48 6.55 6.61 1.87
C VAL A 48 6.70 5.09 1.73
N GLN A 49 7.91 4.62 1.43
CA GLN A 49 8.16 3.19 1.25
C GLN A 49 7.94 2.39 2.55
N GLN A 50 8.41 2.91 3.68
CA GLN A 50 8.20 2.26 4.98
C GLN A 50 6.71 2.17 5.34
N ASN A 51 5.95 3.26 5.16
CA ASN A 51 4.51 3.21 5.41
C ASN A 51 3.80 2.25 4.45
N THR A 52 4.21 2.17 3.18
CA THR A 52 3.66 1.17 2.26
C THR A 52 3.99 -0.26 2.70
N LEU A 53 5.18 -0.51 3.25
CA LEU A 53 5.53 -1.82 3.85
C LEU A 53 4.59 -2.17 5.01
N GLU A 54 4.34 -1.22 5.92
CA GLU A 54 3.43 -1.43 7.06
C GLU A 54 1.99 -1.71 6.59
N GLN A 55 1.53 -1.00 5.56
CA GLN A 55 0.17 -1.15 5.03
C GLN A 55 -0.01 -2.44 4.20
N ILE A 56 0.99 -2.81 3.38
CA ILE A 56 0.87 -3.97 2.48
C ILE A 56 0.84 -5.29 3.27
N VAL A 57 1.52 -5.35 4.42
CA VAL A 57 1.51 -6.51 5.33
C VAL A 57 0.11 -6.79 5.86
N ALA A 58 -0.68 -5.75 6.16
CA ALA A 58 -2.07 -5.92 6.57
C ALA A 58 -3.01 -6.18 5.37
N PHE A 59 -2.78 -5.50 4.26
CA PHE A 59 -3.66 -5.53 3.08
C PHE A 59 -3.64 -6.87 2.33
N LEU A 60 -2.45 -7.43 2.02
CA LEU A 60 -2.34 -8.62 1.19
C LEU A 60 -3.08 -9.84 1.76
N PRO A 61 -2.94 -10.19 3.06
CA PRO A 61 -3.65 -11.33 3.64
C PRO A 61 -5.17 -11.17 3.52
N VAL A 62 -5.70 -10.00 3.90
CA VAL A 62 -7.16 -9.80 3.91
C VAL A 62 -7.73 -9.72 2.50
N LEU A 63 -6.98 -9.19 1.52
CA LEU A 63 -7.37 -9.21 0.11
C LEU A 63 -7.51 -10.64 -0.42
N LEU A 64 -6.50 -11.48 -0.18
CA LEU A 64 -6.48 -12.86 -0.67
C LEU A 64 -7.59 -13.70 -0.01
N ILE A 65 -7.75 -13.58 1.31
CA ILE A 65 -8.77 -14.32 2.05
C ILE A 65 -10.18 -13.84 1.65
N ALA A 66 -10.41 -12.53 1.48
CA ALA A 66 -11.71 -12.01 1.04
C ALA A 66 -12.13 -12.59 -0.32
N GLY A 67 -11.16 -12.84 -1.22
CA GLY A 67 -11.40 -13.46 -2.53
C GLY A 67 -11.88 -14.91 -2.47
N LEU A 68 -11.78 -15.58 -1.30
CA LEU A 68 -12.33 -16.91 -1.05
C LEU A 68 -13.82 -16.86 -0.68
N TYR A 69 -14.25 -15.78 -0.01
CA TYR A 69 -15.61 -15.65 0.52
C TYR A 69 -16.55 -14.83 -0.37
N TRP A 70 -16.01 -13.88 -1.14
CA TRP A 70 -16.80 -12.88 -1.88
C TRP A 70 -16.46 -12.84 -3.37
N PRO A 71 -17.35 -12.29 -4.23
CA PRO A 71 -17.10 -12.20 -5.66
C PRO A 71 -15.78 -11.49 -5.99
N GLN A 72 -14.98 -12.13 -6.85
CA GLN A 72 -13.64 -11.66 -7.26
C GLN A 72 -13.62 -10.21 -7.77
N ALA A 73 -14.66 -9.78 -8.49
CA ALA A 73 -14.76 -8.42 -9.02
C ALA A 73 -14.91 -7.36 -7.91
N VAL A 74 -15.69 -7.65 -6.86
CA VAL A 74 -15.91 -6.74 -5.73
C VAL A 74 -14.63 -6.58 -4.92
N VAL A 75 -13.99 -7.70 -4.57
CA VAL A 75 -12.74 -7.71 -3.80
C VAL A 75 -11.63 -7.00 -4.57
N ALA A 76 -11.50 -7.28 -5.88
CA ALA A 76 -10.52 -6.61 -6.73
C ALA A 76 -10.80 -5.11 -6.88
N GLY A 77 -12.07 -4.69 -6.96
CA GLY A 77 -12.43 -3.28 -7.00
C GLY A 77 -11.99 -2.52 -5.74
N ILE A 78 -12.21 -3.10 -4.56
CA ILE A 78 -11.74 -2.51 -3.29
C ILE A 78 -10.20 -2.45 -3.24
N GLY A 79 -9.53 -3.51 -3.67
CA GLY A 79 -8.06 -3.52 -3.75
C GLY A 79 -7.50 -2.53 -4.78
N ALA A 80 -8.22 -2.25 -5.87
CA ALA A 80 -7.82 -1.21 -6.82
C ALA A 80 -7.87 0.20 -6.20
N VAL A 81 -8.85 0.47 -5.32
CA VAL A 81 -8.89 1.72 -4.54
C VAL A 81 -7.67 1.84 -3.63
N TRP A 82 -7.23 0.73 -3.02
CA TRP A 82 -6.01 0.70 -2.20
C TRP A 82 -4.77 1.11 -3.01
N LEU A 83 -4.59 0.55 -4.21
CA LEU A 83 -3.49 0.90 -5.13
C LEU A 83 -3.52 2.40 -5.49
N ALA A 84 -4.68 2.92 -5.88
CA ALA A 84 -4.82 4.35 -6.18
C ALA A 84 -4.51 5.23 -4.95
N GLY A 85 -4.94 4.79 -3.76
CA GLY A 85 -4.65 5.44 -2.49
C GLY A 85 -3.15 5.53 -2.19
N ARG A 86 -2.38 4.48 -2.49
CA ARG A 86 -0.91 4.46 -2.32
C ARG A 86 -0.19 5.40 -3.28
N LEU A 87 -0.59 5.43 -4.55
CA LEU A 87 -0.06 6.41 -5.50
C LEU A 87 -0.34 7.85 -5.04
N LEU A 88 -1.56 8.14 -4.60
CA LEU A 88 -1.94 9.46 -4.09
C LEU A 88 -1.17 9.81 -2.81
N TYR A 89 -1.06 8.86 -1.88
CA TYR A 89 -0.31 9.03 -0.63
C TYR A 89 1.14 9.41 -0.93
N ARG A 90 1.81 8.69 -1.85
CA ARG A 90 3.16 9.04 -2.28
C ARG A 90 3.24 10.45 -2.85
N GLN A 91 2.36 10.81 -3.79
CA GLN A 91 2.37 12.12 -4.44
C GLN A 91 2.21 13.25 -3.42
N GLN A 92 1.24 13.12 -2.51
CA GLN A 92 0.98 14.08 -1.45
C GLN A 92 2.16 14.17 -0.48
N TYR A 93 2.68 13.04 0.00
CA TYR A 93 3.78 13.02 0.96
C TYR A 93 5.05 13.64 0.39
N VAL A 94 5.39 13.33 -0.87
CA VAL A 94 6.57 13.90 -1.54
C VAL A 94 6.41 15.40 -1.76
N LYS A 95 5.21 15.89 -2.12
CA LYS A 95 4.93 17.31 -2.32
C LYS A 95 4.91 18.08 -1.01
N ASN A 96 4.04 17.68 -0.08
CA ASN A 96 3.89 18.26 1.25
C ASN A 96 3.43 17.17 2.23
N PRO A 97 4.28 16.72 3.18
CA PRO A 97 3.93 15.68 4.15
C PRO A 97 2.64 15.94 4.94
N ALA A 98 2.26 17.20 5.17
CA ALA A 98 1.02 17.55 5.86
C ALA A 98 -0.25 17.20 5.04
N SER A 99 -0.13 17.09 3.72
CA SER A 99 -1.25 16.83 2.80
C SER A 99 -1.56 15.34 2.59
N ARG A 100 -0.87 14.43 3.30
CA ARG A 100 -0.91 12.97 3.06
C ARG A 100 -2.21 12.27 3.51
N ALA A 101 -3.05 12.93 4.28
CA ALA A 101 -4.20 12.31 4.95
C ALA A 101 -5.21 11.66 3.98
N PRO A 102 -5.59 12.28 2.84
CA PRO A 102 -6.53 11.67 1.91
C PRO A 102 -6.00 10.37 1.29
N GLY A 103 -4.74 10.36 0.82
CA GLY A 103 -4.12 9.14 0.29
C GLY A 103 -3.99 8.04 1.35
N PHE A 104 -3.73 8.44 2.61
CA PHE A 104 -3.70 7.50 3.73
C PHE A 104 -5.09 6.89 3.99
N ALA A 105 -6.15 7.70 4.02
CA ALA A 105 -7.51 7.23 4.21
C ALA A 105 -7.94 6.25 3.11
N LEU A 106 -7.63 6.55 1.84
CA LEU A 106 -7.90 5.67 0.69
C LEU A 106 -7.08 4.37 0.71
N THR A 107 -6.17 4.20 1.65
CA THR A 107 -5.43 2.95 1.87
C THR A 107 -5.97 2.19 3.07
N LEU A 108 -6.16 2.88 4.19
CA LEU A 108 -6.62 2.24 5.41
C LEU A 108 -8.06 1.73 5.27
N LEU A 109 -8.95 2.51 4.65
CA LEU A 109 -10.36 2.17 4.53
C LEU A 109 -10.58 0.88 3.72
N PRO A 110 -9.98 0.67 2.53
CA PRO A 110 -10.06 -0.61 1.84
C PRO A 110 -9.60 -1.80 2.68
N THR A 111 -8.49 -1.67 3.41
CA THR A 111 -7.98 -2.74 4.28
C THR A 111 -8.97 -3.07 5.41
N VAL A 112 -9.55 -2.06 6.06
CA VAL A 112 -10.58 -2.26 7.09
C VAL A 112 -11.82 -2.95 6.51
N VAL A 113 -12.31 -2.48 5.37
CA VAL A 113 -13.48 -3.07 4.70
C VAL A 113 -13.21 -4.53 4.33
N LEU A 114 -12.06 -4.85 3.73
CA LEU A 114 -11.67 -6.23 3.41
C LEU A 114 -11.57 -7.09 4.67
N THR A 115 -11.04 -6.55 5.76
CA THR A 115 -10.96 -7.27 7.05
C THR A 115 -12.35 -7.61 7.58
N LEU A 116 -13.29 -6.67 7.56
CA LEU A 116 -14.68 -6.90 7.96
C LEU A 116 -15.39 -7.90 7.04
N MET A 117 -15.12 -7.84 5.73
CA MET A 117 -15.62 -8.83 4.77
C MET A 117 -15.07 -10.23 5.08
N VAL A 118 -13.79 -10.37 5.43
CA VAL A 118 -13.21 -11.65 5.84
C VAL A 118 -13.90 -12.17 7.10
N LEU A 119 -14.05 -11.34 8.13
CA LEU A 119 -14.75 -11.70 9.37
C LEU A 119 -16.19 -12.16 9.10
N ALA A 120 -16.95 -11.39 8.32
CA ALA A 120 -18.33 -11.76 7.97
C ALA A 120 -18.39 -13.05 7.14
N GLY A 121 -17.48 -13.21 6.16
CA GLY A 121 -17.38 -14.42 5.35
C GLY A 121 -17.07 -15.66 6.19
N ALA A 122 -16.11 -15.54 7.11
CA ALA A 122 -15.74 -16.60 8.03
C ALA A 122 -16.87 -16.97 9.00
N LEU A 123 -17.66 -15.99 9.50
CA LEU A 123 -18.77 -16.28 10.43
C LEU A 123 -20.02 -16.83 9.74
N LEU A 124 -20.35 -16.32 8.55
CA LEU A 124 -21.57 -16.70 7.83
C LEU A 124 -21.44 -18.00 7.01
N LYS A 125 -20.20 -18.42 6.73
CA LYS A 125 -19.89 -19.59 5.90
C LYS A 125 -18.97 -20.60 6.60
N ALA A 126 -18.79 -20.47 7.92
CA ALA A 126 -18.20 -21.51 8.76
C ALA A 126 -19.19 -22.66 8.98
#